data_AF-A0A0U3HKJ1-F1
#
_entry.id   AF-A0A0U3HKJ1-F1
#
_cell.length_a   1.000
_cell.length_b   1.000
_cell.length_c   1.000
_cell.angle_alpha   90.00
_cell.angle_beta   90.00
_cell.angle_gamma   90.00
#
_symmetry.space_group_name_H-M   'P 1'
#
loop_
_entity.id
_entity.type
_entity.pdbx_description
1 polymer ?
#
loop_
_entity_poly.entity_id
_entity_poly.type
_entity_poly.pdbx_seq_one_letter_code
_entity_poly.pdbx_strand_id
1 'polypeptide(L)'
;MKHNYVSSIKKWTVALATGLLLTSGAAMAKKGVTTPDGFESVLVLMGTGTIDKHNPEPHPGVINCDGLICDGEFFQKEIMGRTDAEIAEVAQQAKTFYLERFGLAADDLVANNRATFRSFTLNPDFEYRLQIATGMKAKGEGWIIRDGGFNLTITDPQGVPMAGEMAGRLAKPDDQFLFGSYNILVTNKKGKPKKELIIDYRSRVPAVSDADGFRLQSFLSSEEFGEGLVLGTILTRDGADETIKVNGRTVISFPAETQLDSFPAFPAFDDKPKNK
;
A
#
# COMPACT_ATOMS: atom_id res chain seq x y z
N MET A 1 48.06 -74.29 -11.06
CA MET A 1 48.77 -73.88 -12.29
C MET A 1 48.94 -72.37 -12.28
N LYS A 2 50.18 -71.89 -12.48
CA LYS A 2 50.61 -70.67 -13.20
C LYS A 2 49.89 -69.34 -12.88
N HIS A 3 50.52 -68.21 -12.57
CA HIS A 3 51.93 -67.78 -12.62
C HIS A 3 52.08 -66.56 -11.69
N ASN A 4 53.24 -66.45 -11.05
CA ASN A 4 53.79 -65.19 -10.53
C ASN A 4 54.08 -64.22 -11.68
N TYR A 5 53.86 -62.92 -11.48
CA TYR A 5 54.74 -61.88 -12.04
C TYR A 5 54.71 -60.61 -11.18
N VAL A 6 55.87 -60.30 -10.61
CA VAL A 6 56.24 -59.00 -10.04
C VAL A 6 56.76 -58.13 -11.18
N SER A 7 56.37 -56.85 -11.27
CA SER A 7 57.17 -55.83 -11.95
C SER A 7 56.76 -54.43 -11.54
N SER A 8 57.73 -53.69 -10.99
CA SER A 8 57.67 -52.31 -10.54
C SER A 8 57.63 -51.34 -11.73
N ILE A 9 56.77 -50.32 -11.71
CA ILE A 9 56.96 -49.10 -12.51
C ILE A 9 56.56 -47.84 -11.71
N LYS A 10 57.61 -47.10 -11.33
CA LYS A 10 57.82 -45.64 -11.28
C LYS A 10 56.64 -44.71 -10.92
N LYS A 11 56.88 -44.03 -9.79
CA LYS A 11 56.34 -42.74 -9.34
C LYS A 11 56.16 -41.73 -10.49
N TRP A 12 54.95 -41.20 -10.61
CA TRP A 12 54.70 -39.86 -11.12
C TRP A 12 53.75 -39.14 -10.17
N THR A 13 54.33 -38.19 -9.44
CA THR A 13 53.65 -37.21 -8.61
C THR A 13 52.98 -36.21 -9.54
N VAL A 14 51.67 -36.35 -9.77
CA VAL A 14 50.88 -35.28 -10.38
C VAL A 14 50.23 -34.52 -9.24
N ALA A 15 50.83 -33.38 -8.91
CA ALA A 15 50.22 -32.39 -8.04
C ALA A 15 48.99 -31.82 -8.75
N LEU A 16 47.80 -32.33 -8.40
CA LEU A 16 46.57 -31.59 -8.68
C LEU A 16 46.54 -30.41 -7.72
N ALA A 17 46.88 -29.23 -8.23
CA ALA A 17 46.66 -27.97 -7.57
C ALA A 17 45.14 -27.82 -7.38
N THR A 18 44.68 -28.04 -6.16
CA THR A 18 43.36 -27.70 -5.66
C THR A 18 43.23 -26.18 -5.69
N GLY A 19 42.92 -25.62 -6.86
CA GLY A 19 42.52 -24.23 -7.02
C GLY A 19 41.13 -24.04 -6.44
N LEU A 20 41.04 -24.00 -5.11
CA LEU A 20 39.86 -23.53 -4.41
C LEU A 20 39.76 -22.02 -4.70
N LEU A 21 39.08 -21.67 -5.78
CA LEU A 21 38.55 -20.32 -5.97
C LEU A 21 37.55 -20.09 -4.83
N LEU A 22 38.05 -19.55 -3.72
CA LEU A 22 37.27 -18.81 -2.75
C LEU A 22 36.72 -17.61 -3.50
N THR A 23 35.62 -17.80 -4.23
CA THR A 23 34.71 -16.72 -4.49
C THR A 23 34.18 -16.32 -3.12
N SER A 24 34.82 -15.30 -2.54
CA SER A 24 34.24 -14.46 -1.51
C SER A 24 33.02 -13.78 -2.11
N GLY A 25 31.99 -14.56 -2.41
CA GLY A 25 30.65 -14.06 -2.59
C GLY A 25 30.32 -13.42 -1.27
N ALA A 26 30.54 -12.11 -1.18
CA ALA A 26 29.93 -11.31 -0.15
C ALA A 26 28.44 -11.65 -0.26
N ALA A 27 27.99 -12.52 0.64
CA ALA A 27 26.59 -12.66 0.93
C ALA A 27 26.20 -11.27 1.43
N MET A 28 25.84 -10.39 0.50
CA MET A 28 24.99 -9.26 0.81
C MET A 28 23.71 -9.90 1.33
N ALA A 29 23.72 -10.22 2.62
CA ALA A 29 22.51 -10.45 3.35
C ALA A 29 21.68 -9.21 3.03
N LYS A 30 20.62 -9.39 2.22
CA LYS A 30 19.57 -8.40 2.06
C LYS A 30 19.03 -8.14 3.47
N LYS A 31 19.70 -7.23 4.18
CA LYS A 31 19.20 -6.57 5.37
C LYS A 31 17.98 -5.82 4.86
N GLY A 32 16.87 -5.95 5.57
CA GLY A 32 15.69 -5.16 5.25
C GLY A 32 16.04 -3.68 5.31
N VAL A 33 15.17 -2.84 4.78
CA VAL A 33 15.33 -1.38 4.95
C VAL A 33 15.23 -1.09 6.45
N THR A 34 16.26 -0.45 7.00
CA THR A 34 16.27 -0.03 8.41
C THR A 34 15.18 1.01 8.62
N THR A 35 14.47 0.95 9.75
CA THR A 35 13.54 2.00 10.14
C THR A 35 14.31 3.30 10.39
N PRO A 36 13.93 4.43 9.76
CA PRO A 36 14.53 5.72 10.05
C PRO A 36 14.33 6.13 11.52
N ASP A 37 15.29 6.86 12.07
CA ASP A 37 15.19 7.35 13.44
C ASP A 37 13.92 8.21 13.65
N GLY A 38 13.31 8.07 14.82
CA GLY A 38 12.06 8.76 15.17
C GLY A 38 10.80 8.17 14.53
N PHE A 39 10.90 7.04 13.83
CA PHE A 39 9.78 6.25 13.36
C PHE A 39 9.80 4.83 13.93
N GLU A 40 8.62 4.28 14.17
CA GLU A 40 8.39 2.85 14.45
C GLU A 40 8.36 2.04 13.15
N SER A 41 7.70 2.60 12.13
CA SER A 41 7.60 1.97 10.81
C SER A 41 7.31 2.99 9.70
N VAL A 42 7.91 2.77 8.54
CA VAL A 42 7.62 3.48 7.30
C VAL A 42 7.32 2.44 6.21
N LEU A 43 6.16 2.59 5.57
CA LEU A 43 5.70 1.73 4.52
C LEU A 43 5.55 2.51 3.21
N VAL A 44 5.99 1.93 2.10
CA VAL A 44 5.80 2.49 0.75
C VAL A 44 4.99 1.53 -0.08
N LEU A 45 3.82 2.00 -0.46
CA LEU A 45 2.85 1.28 -1.27
C LEU A 45 2.90 1.83 -2.69
N MET A 46 2.88 0.94 -3.66
CA MET A 46 2.97 1.28 -5.07
C MET A 46 1.99 0.42 -5.86
N GLY A 47 1.23 1.06 -6.75
CA GLY A 47 0.43 0.38 -7.77
C GLY A 47 0.90 0.82 -9.14
N THR A 48 0.96 -0.11 -10.09
CA THR A 48 1.45 0.14 -11.46
C THR A 48 0.67 -0.66 -12.52
N GLY A 49 -0.52 -1.13 -12.14
CA GLY A 49 -1.31 -2.02 -12.97
C GLY A 49 -2.03 -1.33 -14.14
N THR A 50 -2.72 -2.15 -14.92
CA THR A 50 -3.53 -1.74 -16.07
C THR A 50 -4.90 -2.38 -15.92
N ILE A 51 -5.95 -1.55 -15.88
CA ILE A 51 -7.32 -1.96 -15.66
C ILE A 51 -8.04 -2.04 -17.01
N ASP A 52 -8.70 -3.16 -17.28
CA ASP A 52 -9.63 -3.30 -18.40
C ASP A 52 -11.01 -2.73 -18.01
N LYS A 53 -11.49 -1.71 -18.73
CA LYS A 53 -12.80 -1.08 -18.43
C LYS A 53 -13.98 -2.00 -18.74
N HIS A 54 -13.79 -3.04 -19.55
CA HIS A 54 -14.86 -3.98 -19.93
C HIS A 54 -14.87 -5.25 -19.11
N ASN A 55 -13.95 -5.39 -18.17
CA ASN A 55 -13.94 -6.51 -17.25
C ASN A 55 -14.60 -6.10 -15.92
N PRO A 56 -15.92 -6.32 -15.74
CA PRO A 56 -16.60 -5.96 -14.50
C PRO A 56 -16.22 -6.86 -13.33
N GLU A 57 -15.54 -7.99 -13.59
CA GLU A 57 -15.08 -8.97 -12.59
C GLU A 57 -13.60 -9.37 -12.83
N PRO A 58 -12.64 -8.49 -12.52
CA PRO A 58 -11.21 -8.76 -12.69
C PRO A 58 -10.69 -9.92 -11.83
N HIS A 59 -11.41 -10.25 -10.76
CA HIS A 59 -11.10 -11.37 -9.90
C HIS A 59 -12.42 -11.98 -9.39
N PRO A 60 -12.51 -13.32 -9.24
CA PRO A 60 -13.70 -13.97 -8.68
C PRO A 60 -14.18 -13.28 -7.40
N GLY A 61 -15.44 -12.83 -7.40
CA GLY A 61 -16.09 -12.14 -6.29
C GLY A 61 -15.86 -10.63 -6.23
N VAL A 62 -14.85 -10.08 -6.91
CA VAL A 62 -14.66 -8.63 -7.03
C VAL A 62 -15.42 -8.14 -8.26
N ILE A 63 -16.64 -7.64 -8.05
CA ILE A 63 -17.60 -7.33 -9.11
C ILE A 63 -17.91 -5.82 -9.21
N ASN A 64 -18.67 -5.45 -10.25
CA ASN A 64 -19.16 -4.09 -10.50
C ASN A 64 -18.04 -3.04 -10.47
N CYS A 65 -16.89 -3.39 -11.04
CA CYS A 65 -15.75 -2.49 -11.14
C CYS A 65 -16.02 -1.32 -12.09
N ASP A 66 -15.79 -0.10 -11.60
CA ASP A 66 -15.73 1.13 -12.37
C ASP A 66 -14.34 1.74 -12.22
N GLY A 67 -13.47 1.40 -13.17
CA GLY A 67 -12.05 1.73 -13.11
C GLY A 67 -11.39 1.18 -11.85
N LEU A 68 -10.91 2.08 -10.99
CA LEU A 68 -10.14 1.73 -9.78
C LEU A 68 -10.98 1.17 -8.63
N ILE A 69 -12.29 1.41 -8.65
CA ILE A 69 -13.16 1.11 -7.52
C ILE A 69 -14.17 0.05 -7.94
N CYS A 70 -14.30 -1.00 -7.13
CA CYS A 70 -15.28 -2.08 -7.30
C CYS A 70 -16.22 -2.14 -6.09
N ASP A 71 -17.25 -2.99 -6.18
CA ASP A 71 -18.14 -3.26 -5.05
C ASP A 71 -17.38 -3.80 -3.83
N GLY A 72 -17.75 -3.32 -2.65
CA GLY A 72 -17.02 -3.65 -1.41
C GLY A 72 -17.40 -4.96 -0.75
N GLU A 73 -18.42 -5.69 -1.20
CA GLU A 73 -18.95 -6.85 -0.48
C GLU A 73 -17.89 -7.94 -0.27
N PHE A 74 -17.11 -8.26 -1.31
CA PHE A 74 -16.03 -9.25 -1.21
C PHE A 74 -14.96 -8.83 -0.19
N PHE A 75 -14.60 -7.55 -0.15
CA PHE A 75 -13.67 -7.04 0.85
C PHE A 75 -14.23 -7.19 2.27
N GLN A 76 -15.49 -6.83 2.46
CA GLN A 76 -16.11 -6.89 3.77
C GLN A 76 -16.28 -8.33 4.28
N LYS A 77 -16.83 -9.23 3.45
CA LYS A 77 -17.20 -10.59 3.85
C LYS A 77 -16.05 -11.57 3.76
N GLU A 78 -15.35 -11.61 2.62
CA GLU A 78 -14.36 -12.66 2.35
C GLU A 78 -12.96 -12.27 2.84
N ILE A 79 -12.61 -10.98 2.74
CA ILE A 79 -11.28 -10.50 3.14
C ILE A 79 -11.24 -10.16 4.63
N MET A 80 -12.23 -9.40 5.11
CA MET A 80 -12.29 -8.96 6.51
C MET A 80 -13.10 -9.91 7.41
N GLY A 81 -13.80 -10.89 6.84
CA GLY A 81 -14.57 -11.87 7.62
C GLY A 81 -15.80 -11.30 8.32
N ARG A 82 -16.29 -10.12 7.91
CA ARG A 82 -17.38 -9.42 8.59
C ARG A 82 -18.74 -10.01 8.21
N THR A 83 -19.60 -10.14 9.21
CA THR A 83 -21.03 -10.42 9.06
C THR A 83 -21.79 -9.18 8.58
N ASP A 84 -23.00 -9.35 8.06
CA ASP A 84 -23.85 -8.21 7.62
C ASP A 84 -24.09 -7.19 8.74
N ALA A 85 -24.20 -7.66 10.00
CA ALA A 85 -24.36 -6.79 11.16
C ALA A 85 -23.12 -5.94 11.42
N GLU A 86 -21.93 -6.54 11.36
CA GLU A 86 -20.65 -5.82 11.50
C GLU A 86 -20.43 -4.85 10.32
N ILE A 87 -20.84 -5.22 9.10
CA ILE A 87 -20.78 -4.34 7.94
C ILE A 87 -21.66 -3.11 8.16
N ALA A 88 -22.89 -3.30 8.65
CA ALA A 88 -23.79 -2.19 8.97
C ALA A 88 -23.23 -1.32 10.10
N GLU A 89 -22.59 -1.91 11.11
CA GLU A 89 -21.92 -1.17 12.19
C GLU A 89 -20.76 -0.32 11.66
N VAL A 90 -19.86 -0.88 10.86
CA VAL A 90 -18.73 -0.13 10.26
C VAL A 90 -19.24 0.95 9.31
N ALA A 91 -20.32 0.69 8.56
CA ALA A 91 -20.96 1.71 7.74
C ALA A 91 -21.46 2.88 8.60
N GLN A 92 -22.08 2.58 9.75
CA GLN A 92 -22.56 3.60 10.68
C GLN A 92 -21.41 4.37 11.33
N GLN A 93 -20.29 3.71 11.65
CA GLN A 93 -19.07 4.37 12.13
C GLN A 93 -18.51 5.34 11.09
N ALA A 94 -18.46 4.94 9.81
CA ALA A 94 -18.03 5.81 8.72
C ALA A 94 -18.93 7.06 8.58
N LYS A 95 -20.25 6.88 8.60
CA LYS A 95 -21.21 8.00 8.54
C LYS A 95 -21.07 8.95 9.73
N THR A 96 -20.92 8.39 10.93
CA THR A 96 -20.71 9.16 12.16
C THR A 96 -19.42 9.98 12.06
N PHE A 97 -18.34 9.35 11.61
CA PHE A 97 -17.07 10.02 11.37
C PHE A 97 -17.21 11.17 10.36
N TYR A 98 -17.91 10.98 9.24
CA TYR A 98 -18.10 12.04 8.25
C TYR A 98 -18.90 13.22 8.80
N LEU A 99 -19.93 12.95 9.60
CA LEU A 99 -20.70 13.98 10.27
C LEU A 99 -19.85 14.76 11.27
N GLU A 100 -19.11 14.09 12.15
CA GLU A 100 -18.32 14.74 13.20
C GLU A 100 -17.15 15.55 12.62
N ARG A 101 -16.38 14.93 11.71
CA ARG A 101 -15.14 15.52 11.19
C ARG A 101 -15.40 16.63 10.17
N PHE A 102 -16.37 16.41 9.28
CA PHE A 102 -16.62 17.26 8.11
C PHE A 102 -17.98 17.94 8.11
N GLY A 103 -18.88 17.61 9.04
CA GLY A 103 -20.26 18.11 9.03
C GLY A 103 -21.13 17.47 7.95
N LEU A 104 -20.73 16.32 7.40
CA LEU A 104 -21.40 15.70 6.26
C LEU A 104 -22.32 14.57 6.74
N ALA A 105 -23.62 14.87 6.86
CA ALA A 105 -24.65 13.86 7.12
C ALA A 105 -24.88 13.01 5.86
N ALA A 106 -24.15 11.90 5.74
CA ALA A 106 -24.14 11.06 4.54
C ALA A 106 -25.54 10.65 4.06
N ASP A 107 -26.41 10.21 4.98
CA ASP A 107 -27.77 9.76 4.63
C ASP A 107 -28.64 10.90 4.08
N ASP A 108 -28.56 12.09 4.70
CA ASP A 108 -29.28 13.28 4.21
C ASP A 108 -28.75 13.71 2.83
N LEU A 109 -27.43 13.69 2.62
CA LEU A 109 -26.83 14.05 1.34
C LEU A 109 -27.23 13.07 0.23
N VAL A 110 -27.24 11.77 0.51
CA VAL A 110 -27.66 10.75 -0.45
C VAL A 110 -29.15 10.87 -0.76
N ALA A 111 -30.01 11.03 0.26
CA ALA A 111 -31.46 11.20 0.07
C ALA A 111 -31.82 12.42 -0.80
N ASN A 112 -30.95 13.44 -0.81
CA ASN A 112 -31.11 14.65 -1.63
C ASN A 112 -30.30 14.63 -2.94
N ASN A 113 -29.71 13.48 -3.33
CA ASN A 113 -28.87 13.33 -4.52
C ASN A 113 -27.65 14.27 -4.57
N ARG A 114 -27.11 14.64 -3.40
CA ARG A 114 -25.95 15.54 -3.25
C ARG A 114 -24.64 14.80 -3.03
N ALA A 115 -24.72 13.51 -2.71
CA ALA A 115 -23.58 12.62 -2.58
C ALA A 115 -23.98 11.17 -2.89
N THR A 116 -22.98 10.32 -3.05
CA THR A 116 -23.13 8.86 -3.02
C THR A 116 -22.38 8.30 -1.82
N PHE A 117 -22.94 7.29 -1.15
CA PHE A 117 -22.28 6.55 -0.09
C PHE A 117 -22.32 5.06 -0.43
N ARG A 118 -21.15 4.43 -0.56
CA ARG A 118 -21.05 3.00 -0.92
C ARG A 118 -19.89 2.33 -0.22
N SER A 119 -20.01 1.03 0.02
CA SER A 119 -18.84 0.20 0.29
C SER A 119 -17.99 0.10 -0.98
N PHE A 120 -16.69 -0.17 -0.81
CA PHE A 120 -15.79 -0.35 -1.93
C PHE A 120 -14.63 -1.29 -1.64
N THR A 121 -14.04 -1.82 -2.71
CA THR A 121 -12.70 -2.40 -2.73
C THR A 121 -11.93 -1.83 -3.92
N LEU A 122 -10.61 -1.73 -3.83
CA LEU A 122 -9.79 -1.39 -5.00
C LEU A 122 -9.75 -2.55 -5.98
N ASN A 123 -9.76 -2.21 -7.27
CA ASN A 123 -9.62 -3.15 -8.36
C ASN A 123 -8.26 -3.88 -8.25
N PRO A 124 -8.22 -5.22 -8.19
CA PRO A 124 -6.99 -5.98 -8.06
C PRO A 124 -6.02 -5.79 -9.23
N ASP A 125 -6.51 -5.44 -10.42
CA ASP A 125 -5.69 -5.13 -11.60
C ASP A 125 -4.89 -3.82 -11.45
N PHE A 126 -5.14 -3.04 -10.39
CA PHE A 126 -4.27 -1.92 -9.99
C PHE A 126 -2.88 -2.41 -9.53
N GLU A 127 -2.77 -3.68 -9.13
CA GLU A 127 -1.56 -4.28 -8.57
C GLU A 127 -0.98 -3.49 -7.39
N TYR A 128 -1.85 -3.03 -6.50
CA TYR A 128 -1.45 -2.23 -5.35
C TYR A 128 -0.71 -3.08 -4.31
N ARG A 129 0.56 -2.75 -4.09
CA ARG A 129 1.49 -3.60 -3.34
C ARG A 129 2.32 -2.81 -2.34
N LEU A 130 2.59 -3.42 -1.20
CA LEU A 130 3.55 -2.93 -0.21
C LEU A 130 4.96 -3.30 -0.67
N GLN A 131 5.71 -2.33 -1.18
CA GLN A 131 7.04 -2.54 -1.76
C GLN A 131 8.17 -2.38 -0.75
N ILE A 132 8.03 -1.42 0.17
CA ILE A 132 9.00 -1.19 1.24
C ILE A 132 8.26 -1.20 2.56
N ALA A 133 8.75 -1.99 3.50
CA ALA A 133 8.27 -2.01 4.87
C ALA A 133 9.49 -2.05 5.78
N THR A 134 9.79 -0.95 6.46
CA THR A 134 10.97 -0.86 7.33
C THR A 134 10.87 -1.86 8.47
N GLY A 135 12.01 -2.42 8.90
CA GLY A 135 12.03 -3.48 9.92
C GLY A 135 11.48 -4.83 9.43
N MET A 136 10.85 -4.87 8.25
CA MET A 136 10.32 -6.08 7.63
C MET A 136 11.10 -6.43 6.36
N LYS A 137 11.07 -7.71 5.98
CA LYS A 137 11.66 -8.18 4.71
C LYS A 137 10.56 -8.48 3.72
N ALA A 138 10.08 -7.44 3.04
CA ALA A 138 9.22 -7.59 1.88
C ALA A 138 9.95 -8.39 0.77
N LYS A 139 9.18 -9.12 -0.04
CA LYS A 139 9.71 -9.74 -1.25
C LYS A 139 9.99 -8.67 -2.31
N GLY A 140 10.77 -9.02 -3.33
CA GLY A 140 11.03 -8.09 -4.46
C GLY A 140 9.76 -7.70 -5.24
N GLU A 141 8.72 -8.54 -5.21
CA GLU A 141 7.39 -8.25 -5.79
C GLU A 141 6.47 -7.47 -4.84
N GLY A 142 6.90 -7.19 -3.60
CA GLY A 142 6.06 -6.64 -2.54
C GLY A 142 5.04 -7.64 -1.97
N TRP A 143 4.17 -7.16 -1.09
CA TRP A 143 2.99 -7.89 -0.62
C TRP A 143 1.72 -7.27 -1.17
N ILE A 144 0.73 -8.11 -1.50
CA ILE A 144 -0.57 -7.66 -2.01
C ILE A 144 -1.28 -6.86 -0.92
N ILE A 145 -1.86 -5.73 -1.32
CA ILE A 145 -2.72 -4.91 -0.47
C ILE A 145 -4.14 -5.08 -0.98
N ARG A 146 -5.02 -5.47 -0.07
CA ARG A 146 -6.46 -5.46 -0.26
C ARG A 146 -6.96 -4.21 0.45
N ASP A 147 -7.37 -3.22 -0.31
CA ASP A 147 -7.82 -1.92 0.19
C ASP A 147 -9.32 -1.80 -0.05
N GLY A 148 -10.07 -1.50 1.00
CA GLY A 148 -11.51 -1.33 0.91
C GLY A 148 -12.10 -0.70 2.17
N GLY A 149 -13.37 -0.35 2.08
CA GLY A 149 -14.05 0.40 3.13
C GLY A 149 -15.36 1.00 2.65
N PHE A 150 -15.62 2.23 3.07
CA PHE A 150 -16.74 3.06 2.69
C PHE A 150 -16.23 4.38 2.10
N ASN A 151 -16.89 4.83 1.04
CA ASN A 151 -16.59 6.08 0.36
C ASN A 151 -17.85 6.94 0.30
N LEU A 152 -17.74 8.18 0.75
CA LEU A 152 -18.72 9.24 0.49
C LEU A 152 -18.13 10.14 -0.61
N THR A 153 -18.79 10.20 -1.77
CA THR A 153 -18.38 11.06 -2.89
C THR A 153 -19.41 12.16 -3.08
N ILE A 154 -18.97 13.42 -3.14
CA ILE A 154 -19.86 14.55 -3.40
C ILE A 154 -20.23 14.60 -4.87
N THR A 155 -21.53 14.65 -5.15
CA THR A 155 -22.08 14.74 -6.52
C THR A 155 -22.79 16.06 -6.78
N ASP A 156 -23.05 16.86 -5.74
CA ASP A 156 -23.66 18.18 -5.89
C ASP A 156 -22.74 19.12 -6.68
N PRO A 157 -23.16 19.63 -7.86
CA PRO A 157 -22.37 20.55 -8.66
C PRO A 157 -22.03 21.88 -7.97
N GLN A 158 -22.82 22.28 -6.96
CA GLN A 158 -22.56 23.47 -6.14
C GLN A 158 -21.64 23.17 -4.94
N GLY A 159 -21.28 21.90 -4.74
CA GLY A 159 -20.58 21.43 -3.55
C GLY A 159 -21.46 21.42 -2.30
N VAL A 160 -20.87 20.99 -1.20
CA VAL A 160 -21.52 20.88 0.10
C VAL A 160 -20.69 21.66 1.14
N PRO A 161 -21.26 22.68 1.80
CA PRO A 161 -20.57 23.37 2.88
C PRO A 161 -20.18 22.38 3.99
N MET A 162 -18.93 22.40 4.40
CA MET A 162 -18.44 21.58 5.50
C MET A 162 -18.64 22.29 6.84
N ALA A 163 -18.82 21.50 7.89
CA ALA A 163 -18.85 21.93 9.28
C ALA A 163 -17.83 21.12 10.11
N GLY A 164 -18.03 21.07 11.44
CA GLY A 164 -17.11 20.40 12.36
C GLY A 164 -15.73 21.05 12.34
N GLU A 165 -14.70 20.21 12.35
CA GLU A 165 -13.31 20.68 12.31
C GLU A 165 -12.90 21.28 10.95
N MET A 166 -13.73 21.14 9.92
CA MET A 166 -13.50 21.66 8.57
C MET A 166 -14.48 22.79 8.20
N ALA A 167 -15.07 23.42 9.22
CA ALA A 167 -16.02 24.51 9.06
C ALA A 167 -15.49 25.66 8.20
N GLY A 168 -16.37 26.21 7.35
CA GLY A 168 -16.04 27.30 6.43
C GLY A 168 -15.36 26.84 5.13
N ARG A 169 -15.09 25.54 4.97
CA ARG A 169 -14.64 24.95 3.71
C ARG A 169 -15.82 24.44 2.90
N LEU A 170 -15.61 24.25 1.61
CA LEU A 170 -16.59 23.66 0.69
C LEU A 170 -16.04 22.32 0.20
N ALA A 171 -16.81 21.24 0.37
CA ALA A 171 -16.55 19.98 -0.31
C ALA A 171 -17.05 20.10 -1.75
N LYS A 172 -16.16 19.92 -2.72
CA LYS A 172 -16.42 20.14 -4.15
C LYS A 172 -17.01 18.88 -4.79
N PRO A 173 -17.61 18.99 -5.99
CA PRO A 173 -17.92 17.81 -6.80
C PRO A 173 -16.68 16.92 -6.93
N ASP A 174 -16.90 15.61 -6.86
CA ASP A 174 -15.88 14.55 -6.93
C ASP A 174 -14.90 14.48 -5.75
N ASP A 175 -15.01 15.35 -4.75
CA ASP A 175 -14.30 15.17 -3.48
C ASP A 175 -14.78 13.87 -2.83
N GLN A 176 -13.82 13.08 -2.34
CA GLN A 176 -14.06 11.78 -1.73
C GLN A 176 -13.66 11.76 -0.27
N PHE A 177 -14.45 11.08 0.55
CA PHE A 177 -14.20 10.89 1.97
C PHE A 177 -14.18 9.40 2.24
N LEU A 178 -13.01 8.91 2.62
CA LEU A 178 -12.68 7.50 2.78
C LEU A 178 -12.60 7.12 4.26
N PHE A 179 -13.17 5.96 4.58
CA PHE A 179 -13.10 5.28 5.87
C PHE A 179 -12.97 3.78 5.58
N GLY A 180 -11.87 3.15 5.98
CA GLY A 180 -11.61 1.78 5.56
C GLY A 180 -10.37 1.18 6.20
N SER A 181 -9.88 0.10 5.59
CA SER A 181 -8.71 -0.62 6.09
C SER A 181 -7.85 -1.10 4.92
N TYR A 182 -6.54 -1.04 5.10
CA TYR A 182 -5.61 -1.85 4.33
C TYR A 182 -5.51 -3.23 4.99
N ASN A 183 -5.82 -4.30 4.26
CA ASN A 183 -5.49 -5.67 4.64
C ASN A 183 -4.30 -6.15 3.79
N ILE A 184 -3.16 -6.35 4.45
CA ILE A 184 -1.90 -6.71 3.80
C ILE A 184 -1.57 -8.17 4.12
N LEU A 185 -1.56 -9.01 3.08
CA LEU A 185 -1.23 -10.42 3.21
C LEU A 185 0.29 -10.62 3.22
N VAL A 186 0.87 -10.65 4.42
CA VAL A 186 2.31 -10.85 4.60
C VAL A 186 2.65 -12.31 4.32
N THR A 187 3.50 -12.54 3.31
CA THR A 187 3.96 -13.89 2.94
C THR A 187 5.41 -14.12 3.32
N ASN A 188 5.76 -15.39 3.57
CA ASN A 188 7.15 -15.79 3.75
C ASN A 188 7.90 -15.86 2.40
N LYS A 189 9.21 -16.19 2.43
CA LYS A 189 10.04 -16.30 1.22
C LYS A 189 9.52 -17.29 0.17
N LYS A 190 8.74 -18.29 0.58
CA LYS A 190 8.12 -19.30 -0.30
C LYS A 190 6.74 -18.86 -0.81
N GLY A 191 6.31 -17.63 -0.51
CA GLY A 191 4.99 -17.12 -0.89
C GLY A 191 3.83 -17.66 -0.07
N LYS A 192 4.09 -18.43 0.99
CA LYS A 192 3.00 -18.88 1.87
C LYS A 192 2.56 -17.73 2.78
N PRO A 193 1.24 -17.53 2.97
CA PRO A 193 0.71 -16.63 3.99
C PRO A 193 1.37 -16.89 5.35
N LYS A 194 1.73 -15.81 6.04
CA LYS A 194 2.31 -15.85 7.39
C LYS A 194 1.42 -15.13 8.39
N LYS A 195 0.96 -13.94 8.04
CA LYS A 195 0.02 -13.14 8.83
C LYS A 195 -0.70 -12.14 7.93
N GLU A 196 -1.81 -11.62 8.43
CA GLU A 196 -2.45 -10.43 7.88
C GLU A 196 -2.09 -9.25 8.76
N LEU A 197 -1.79 -8.11 8.13
CA LEU A 197 -1.59 -6.84 8.80
C LEU A 197 -2.76 -5.95 8.41
N ILE A 198 -3.51 -5.48 9.40
CA ILE A 198 -4.64 -4.56 9.22
C ILE A 198 -4.19 -3.17 9.66
N ILE A 199 -4.42 -2.18 8.79
CA ILE A 199 -4.20 -0.77 9.08
C ILE A 199 -5.48 -0.04 8.72
N ASP A 200 -6.20 0.44 9.72
CA ASP A 200 -7.40 1.24 9.53
C ASP A 200 -7.02 2.65 9.11
N TYR A 201 -7.83 3.25 8.24
CA TYR A 201 -7.65 4.63 7.81
C TYR A 201 -8.96 5.40 7.82
N ARG A 202 -8.83 6.70 8.10
CA ARG A 202 -9.93 7.66 8.04
C ARG A 202 -9.42 8.98 7.48
N SER A 203 -10.14 9.54 6.51
CA SER A 203 -9.69 10.72 5.77
C SER A 203 -9.38 11.88 6.71
N ARG A 204 -8.19 12.46 6.58
CA ARG A 204 -7.79 13.66 7.34
C ARG A 204 -8.38 14.91 6.70
N VAL A 205 -8.40 14.92 5.38
CA VAL A 205 -8.97 15.94 4.49
C VAL A 205 -9.69 15.23 3.34
N PRO A 206 -10.57 15.91 2.57
CA PRO A 206 -11.13 15.31 1.37
C PRO A 206 -10.01 14.83 0.44
N ALA A 207 -10.17 13.63 -0.12
CA ALA A 207 -9.35 13.18 -1.22
C ALA A 207 -9.84 13.85 -2.50
N VAL A 208 -8.92 14.46 -3.25
CA VAL A 208 -9.24 15.36 -4.37
C VAL A 208 -8.64 14.80 -5.64
N SER A 209 -9.43 14.77 -6.71
CA SER A 209 -8.96 14.54 -8.07
C SER A 209 -8.67 15.87 -8.76
N ASP A 210 -7.44 16.07 -9.23
CA ASP A 210 -7.06 17.22 -10.04
C ASP A 210 -6.08 16.83 -11.16
N ALA A 211 -5.45 17.84 -11.79
CA ALA A 211 -4.50 17.62 -12.88
C ALA A 211 -3.26 16.80 -12.46
N ASP A 212 -2.92 16.79 -11.17
CA ASP A 212 -1.82 16.02 -10.59
C ASP A 212 -2.27 14.64 -10.10
N GLY A 213 -3.53 14.27 -10.33
CA GLY A 213 -4.13 12.98 -10.01
C GLY A 213 -5.03 13.00 -8.77
N PHE A 214 -5.32 11.80 -8.27
CA PHE A 214 -6.09 11.59 -7.04
C PHE A 214 -5.16 11.65 -5.84
N ARG A 215 -5.32 12.67 -4.99
CA ARG A 215 -4.49 12.90 -3.80
C ARG A 215 -5.29 12.56 -2.55
N LEU A 216 -4.71 11.74 -1.68
CA LEU A 216 -5.33 11.32 -0.43
C LEU A 216 -4.43 11.60 0.77
N GLN A 217 -5.05 11.92 1.91
CA GLN A 217 -4.38 11.97 3.20
C GLN A 217 -5.32 11.44 4.27
N SER A 218 -4.86 10.49 5.07
CA SER A 218 -5.68 9.87 6.12
C SER A 218 -4.89 9.68 7.41
N PHE A 219 -5.59 9.78 8.53
CA PHE A 219 -5.09 9.23 9.79
C PHE A 219 -5.15 7.71 9.72
N LEU A 220 -4.19 7.06 10.37
CA LEU A 220 -4.09 5.61 10.44
C LEU A 220 -4.13 5.13 11.87
N SER A 221 -4.66 3.93 12.09
CA SER A 221 -4.50 3.18 13.32
C SER A 221 -4.12 1.73 12.99
N SER A 222 -3.21 1.17 13.76
CA SER A 222 -2.76 -0.22 13.61
C SER A 222 -2.42 -0.81 14.97
N GLU A 223 -2.88 -2.03 15.24
CA GLU A 223 -2.50 -2.76 16.46
C GLU A 223 -0.98 -2.95 16.55
N GLU A 224 -0.31 -3.13 15.41
CA GLU A 224 1.14 -3.41 15.38
C GLU A 224 1.99 -2.14 15.46
N PHE A 225 1.53 -1.02 14.89
CA PHE A 225 2.35 0.18 14.72
C PHE A 225 1.80 1.43 15.45
N GLY A 226 0.61 1.36 16.03
CA GLY A 226 -0.05 2.50 16.67
C GLY A 226 -0.68 3.48 15.66
N GLU A 227 -0.73 4.75 16.04
CA GLU A 227 -1.32 5.81 15.22
C GLU A 227 -0.33 6.33 14.17
N GLY A 228 -0.83 6.62 12.97
CA GLY A 228 0.01 7.02 11.85
C GLY A 228 -0.65 8.00 10.88
N LEU A 229 0.06 8.28 9.80
CA LEU A 229 -0.42 9.11 8.70
C LEU A 229 -0.12 8.43 7.37
N VAL A 230 -1.05 8.56 6.43
CA VAL A 230 -0.83 8.21 5.03
C VAL A 230 -0.94 9.45 4.15
N LEU A 231 -0.04 9.53 3.17
CA LEU A 231 -0.05 10.50 2.09
C LEU A 231 0.08 9.73 0.77
N GLY A 232 -0.84 9.95 -0.16
CA GLY A 232 -0.86 9.22 -1.42
C GLY A 232 -1.20 10.06 -2.64
N THR A 233 -0.72 9.64 -3.80
CA THR A 233 -1.09 10.17 -5.10
C THR A 233 -1.29 9.01 -6.07
N ILE A 234 -2.41 9.01 -6.77
CA ILE A 234 -2.75 8.03 -7.80
C ILE A 234 -2.98 8.76 -9.12
N LEU A 235 -2.15 8.44 -10.09
CA LEU A 235 -2.27 8.93 -11.46
C LEU A 235 -3.00 7.88 -12.29
N THR A 236 -4.05 8.28 -12.98
CA THR A 236 -4.72 7.48 -14.00
C THR A 236 -4.47 8.10 -15.37
N ARG A 237 -4.34 7.24 -16.38
CA ARG A 237 -4.29 7.66 -17.77
C ARG A 237 -5.04 6.64 -18.62
N ASP A 238 -5.90 7.12 -19.50
CA ASP A 238 -6.49 6.26 -20.52
C ASP A 238 -5.39 5.63 -21.38
N GLY A 239 -5.43 4.31 -21.47
CA GLY A 239 -4.57 3.51 -22.33
C GLY A 239 -5.14 3.38 -23.74
N ALA A 240 -4.43 2.64 -24.58
CA ALA A 240 -5.03 2.09 -25.79
C ALA A 240 -6.05 1.00 -25.40
N ASP A 241 -6.96 0.68 -26.32
CA ASP A 241 -7.86 -0.47 -26.20
C ASP A 241 -8.73 -0.46 -24.93
N GLU A 242 -9.26 0.72 -24.57
CA GLU A 242 -10.21 0.90 -23.45
C GLU A 242 -9.67 0.47 -22.09
N THR A 243 -8.34 0.50 -21.92
CA THR A 243 -7.69 0.27 -20.63
C THR A 243 -7.45 1.57 -19.86
N ILE A 244 -7.22 1.47 -18.55
CA ILE A 244 -6.71 2.56 -17.69
C ILE A 244 -5.36 2.13 -17.15
N LYS A 245 -4.31 2.90 -17.45
CA LYS A 245 -3.00 2.74 -16.79
C LYS A 245 -3.03 3.51 -15.49
N VAL A 246 -2.62 2.84 -14.41
CA VAL A 246 -2.61 3.45 -13.08
C VAL A 246 -1.20 3.45 -12.51
N ASN A 247 -0.82 4.55 -11.89
CA ASN A 247 0.42 4.67 -11.15
C ASN A 247 0.15 5.35 -9.81
N GLY A 248 0.09 4.56 -8.74
CA GLY A 248 -0.12 5.03 -7.38
C GLY A 248 1.14 4.96 -6.54
N ARG A 249 1.37 5.99 -5.72
CA ARG A 249 2.44 6.04 -4.72
C ARG A 249 1.85 6.53 -3.42
N THR A 250 2.06 5.77 -2.37
CA THR A 250 1.55 6.09 -1.05
C THR A 250 2.62 5.80 -0.01
N VAL A 251 2.84 6.75 0.88
CA VAL A 251 3.77 6.62 2.00
C VAL A 251 2.95 6.64 3.28
N ILE A 252 3.22 5.64 4.12
CA ILE A 252 2.64 5.49 5.44
C ILE A 252 3.77 5.61 6.46
N SER A 253 3.54 6.36 7.53
CA SER A 253 4.48 6.47 8.65
C SER A 253 3.78 6.29 10.00
N PHE A 254 4.51 5.64 10.91
CA PHE A 254 4.16 5.47 12.32
C PHE A 254 5.36 5.88 13.18
N PRO A 255 5.20 6.77 14.18
CA PRO A 255 4.03 7.63 14.39
C PRO A 255 3.80 8.59 13.20
N ALA A 256 2.68 9.32 13.24
CA ALA A 256 2.32 10.32 12.23
C ALA A 256 3.38 11.43 12.06
N GLU A 257 4.05 11.82 13.15
CA GLU A 257 5.07 12.85 13.18
C GLU A 257 6.32 12.34 13.90
N THR A 258 7.50 12.62 13.33
CA THR A 258 8.77 12.22 13.93
C THR A 258 8.96 12.85 15.31
N GLN A 259 9.47 12.06 16.25
CA GLN A 259 9.82 12.51 17.61
C GLN A 259 11.27 12.98 17.72
N LEU A 260 11.96 13.24 16.60
CA LEU A 260 13.32 13.74 16.63
C LEU A 260 13.34 15.21 17.06
N ASP A 261 13.88 15.48 18.24
CA ASP A 261 14.00 16.84 18.81
C ASP A 261 14.97 17.74 18.04
N SER A 262 15.87 17.15 17.24
CA SER A 262 16.84 17.91 16.45
C SER A 262 17.22 17.15 15.18
N PHE A 263 17.25 17.88 14.06
CA PHE A 263 17.93 17.41 12.85
C PHE A 263 19.45 17.54 13.05
N PRO A 264 20.27 16.54 12.70
CA PRO A 264 21.72 16.69 12.79
C PRO A 264 22.16 17.89 11.95
N ALA A 265 23.20 18.61 12.41
CA ALA A 265 23.75 19.72 11.64
C ALA A 265 24.07 19.25 10.22
N PHE A 266 23.58 20.00 9.22
CA PHE A 266 23.91 19.71 7.83
C PHE A 266 25.43 19.70 7.69
N PRO A 267 26.03 18.60 7.19
CA PRO A 267 27.48 18.56 7.04
C PRO A 267 27.90 19.66 6.07
N ALA A 268 29.01 20.33 6.36
CA ALA A 268 29.60 21.27 5.42
C ALA A 268 29.88 20.55 4.10
N PHE A 269 29.47 21.14 2.98
CA PHE A 269 29.87 20.66 1.66
C PHE A 269 31.37 20.94 1.53
N ASP A 270 32.19 19.90 1.53
CA ASP A 270 33.64 20.06 1.40
C ASP A 270 33.93 20.45 -0.06
N ASP A 271 33.91 21.75 -0.34
CA ASP A 271 34.12 22.36 -1.68
C ASP A 271 35.53 22.11 -2.25
N LYS A 272 36.39 21.37 -1.56
CA LYS A 272 37.71 21.06 -2.08
C LYS A 272 37.59 20.07 -3.23
N PRO A 273 37.92 20.46 -4.47
CA PRO A 273 37.99 19.50 -5.55
C PRO A 273 38.97 18.39 -5.13
N LYS A 274 38.50 17.16 -5.14
CA LYS A 274 39.37 15.99 -5.00
C LYS A 274 40.29 15.99 -6.21
N ASN A 275 41.48 16.57 -6.07
CA ASN A 275 42.53 16.43 -7.06
C ASN A 275 42.82 14.93 -7.19
N LYS A 276 42.39 14.37 -8.33
CA LYS A 276 42.76 13.02 -8.78
C LYS A 276 44.19 13.05 -9.32
#